data_AF-A0A7X4XWI0-F1
#
_entry.id   AF-A0A7X4XWI0-F1
#
_cell.length_a   1.000
_cell.length_b   1.000
_cell.length_c   1.000
_cell.angle_alpha   90.00
_cell.angle_beta   90.00
_cell.angle_gamma   90.00
#
_symmetry.space_group_name_H-M   'P 1'
#
loop_
_entity.id
_entity.type
_entity.pdbx_description
1 polymer ?
#
loop_
_entity_poly.entity_id
_entity_poly.type
_entity_poly.pdbx_seq_one_letter_code
_entity_poly.pdbx_strand_id
1 'polypeptide(L)'
;YFEKWGSKEEYVKKRKQKLLTDEDGREYVLSDAGNGKRAKMFIEDVLEKGVVVDDVWDLDKLNNSAKESVGFTSQKRETLLERIIKASCPEGGIVLDYHLGSGTTAATAHKLNRRYIGVEQMDYINEISVPRLQNVISGDDQQGISKDVNWQGGGSFVYCELADLASKFSDLIEQAQTTEQLIDVWNDLKNSANLSYKVDPALFDENREAFNALEISEQKKLLIEFIDKNQLYVNYSEIDDKTNEISENDKKLNKQFYGA
;
A
#
# COMPACT_ATOMS: atom_id res chain seq x y z
N TYR A 1 -11.27 -7.76 18.34
CA TYR A 1 -11.94 -6.49 17.99
C TYR A 1 -13.44 -6.73 18.05
N PHE A 2 -14.17 -5.94 18.83
CA PHE A 2 -15.64 -6.02 18.95
C PHE A 2 -16.24 -4.73 18.43
N GLU A 3 -17.32 -4.81 17.66
CA GLU A 3 -18.10 -3.65 17.27
C GLU A 3 -19.14 -3.32 18.32
N LYS A 4 -19.22 -2.06 18.71
CA LYS A 4 -20.26 -1.61 19.63
C LYS A 4 -21.61 -1.67 18.95
N TRP A 5 -22.61 -2.05 19.72
CA TRP A 5 -24.01 -1.90 19.30
C TRP A 5 -24.36 -0.41 19.28
N GLY A 6 -25.04 0.06 18.22
CA GLY A 6 -25.47 1.45 18.13
C GLY A 6 -26.62 1.77 19.09
N SER A 7 -27.40 0.77 19.48
CA SER A 7 -28.48 0.89 20.47
C SER A 7 -28.92 -0.47 21.02
N LYS A 8 -29.67 -0.47 22.13
CA LYS A 8 -30.31 -1.69 22.64
C LYS A 8 -31.37 -2.21 21.68
N GLU A 9 -32.09 -1.32 20.99
CA GLU A 9 -33.12 -1.65 20.02
C GLU A 9 -32.53 -2.41 18.83
N GLU A 10 -31.36 -1.99 18.35
CA GLU A 10 -30.61 -2.67 17.30
C GLU A 10 -30.22 -4.09 17.73
N TYR A 11 -29.64 -4.24 18.93
CA TYR A 11 -29.27 -5.53 19.48
C TYR A 11 -30.46 -6.51 19.53
N VAL A 12 -31.55 -6.06 20.16
CA VAL A 12 -32.78 -6.84 20.35
C VAL A 12 -33.36 -7.26 18.99
N LYS A 13 -33.41 -6.34 18.02
CA LYS A 13 -33.90 -6.60 16.66
C LYS A 13 -33.01 -7.61 15.91
N LYS A 14 -31.69 -7.39 15.90
CA LYS A 14 -30.72 -8.23 15.15
C LYS A 14 -30.65 -9.64 15.72
N ARG A 15 -30.65 -9.78 17.04
CA ARG A 15 -30.62 -11.10 17.72
C ARG A 15 -32.01 -11.73 17.89
N LYS A 16 -33.09 -11.03 17.52
CA LYS A 16 -34.49 -11.48 17.69
C LYS A 16 -34.77 -11.91 19.13
N GLN A 17 -34.27 -11.15 20.09
CA GLN A 17 -34.42 -11.44 21.52
C GLN A 17 -35.58 -10.66 22.12
N LYS A 18 -36.05 -11.10 23.29
CA LYS A 18 -37.06 -10.38 24.08
C LYS A 18 -36.36 -9.68 25.23
N LEU A 19 -36.62 -8.38 25.36
CA LEU A 19 -36.15 -7.58 26.49
C LEU A 19 -36.96 -7.92 27.75
N LEU A 20 -36.27 -8.11 28.87
CA LEU A 20 -36.84 -8.40 30.17
C LEU A 20 -36.27 -7.41 31.19
N THR A 21 -36.98 -7.24 32.30
CA THR A 21 -36.58 -6.35 33.40
C THR A 21 -36.53 -7.16 34.69
N ASP A 22 -35.51 -6.95 35.51
CA ASP A 22 -35.42 -7.60 36.83
C ASP A 22 -36.06 -6.75 37.95
N GLU A 23 -36.03 -7.27 39.17
CA GLU A 23 -36.64 -6.64 40.35
C GLU A 23 -36.00 -5.27 40.68
N ASP A 24 -34.75 -5.06 40.27
CA ASP A 24 -34.01 -3.80 40.44
C ASP A 24 -34.25 -2.81 39.27
N GLY A 25 -35.10 -3.16 38.31
CA GLY A 25 -35.40 -2.33 37.14
C GLY A 25 -34.36 -2.42 36.01
N ARG A 26 -33.39 -3.34 36.07
CA ARG A 26 -32.35 -3.48 35.03
C ARG A 26 -32.83 -4.34 33.88
N GLU A 27 -32.49 -3.90 32.67
CA GLU A 27 -32.85 -4.58 31.43
C GLU A 27 -31.87 -5.71 31.10
N TYR A 28 -32.40 -6.88 30.73
CA TYR A 28 -31.61 -8.06 30.39
C TYR A 28 -32.26 -8.90 29.29
N VAL A 29 -31.48 -9.82 28.73
CA VAL A 29 -31.90 -10.84 27.77
C VAL A 29 -31.45 -12.23 28.21
N LEU A 30 -32.12 -13.26 27.67
CA LEU A 30 -31.76 -14.66 27.87
C LEU A 30 -31.01 -15.19 26.63
N SER A 31 -29.68 -15.12 26.69
CA SER A 31 -28.82 -15.62 25.61
C SER A 31 -28.55 -17.12 25.76
N ASP A 32 -28.22 -17.79 24.66
CA ASP A 32 -27.82 -19.20 24.70
C ASP A 32 -26.47 -19.35 25.41
N ALA A 33 -26.40 -20.27 26.37
CA ALA A 33 -25.19 -20.62 27.11
C ALA A 33 -24.64 -22.00 26.73
N GLY A 34 -25.22 -22.63 25.69
CA GLY A 34 -24.92 -24.00 25.30
C GLY A 34 -25.63 -25.02 26.19
N ASN A 35 -25.65 -26.28 25.75
CA ASN A 35 -26.28 -27.41 26.46
C ASN A 35 -27.75 -27.16 26.85
N GLY A 36 -28.48 -26.39 26.04
CA GLY A 36 -29.89 -26.05 26.29
C GLY A 36 -30.10 -25.08 27.46
N LYS A 37 -29.03 -24.51 28.04
CA LYS A 37 -29.12 -23.53 29.12
C LYS A 37 -29.18 -22.11 28.57
N ARG A 38 -29.88 -21.23 29.28
CA ARG A 38 -29.93 -19.79 28.99
C ARG A 38 -29.17 -19.04 30.08
N ALA A 39 -28.34 -18.08 29.68
CA ALA A 39 -27.68 -17.16 30.58
C ALA A 39 -28.39 -15.79 30.56
N LYS A 40 -28.57 -15.21 31.74
CA LYS A 40 -29.00 -13.82 31.90
C LYS A 40 -27.83 -12.91 31.52
N MET A 41 -28.02 -12.06 30.51
CA MET A 41 -27.05 -11.04 30.11
C MET A 41 -27.71 -9.67 30.21
N PHE A 42 -27.12 -8.77 30.99
CA PHE A 42 -27.62 -7.40 31.09
C PHE A 42 -27.35 -6.65 29.79
N ILE A 43 -28.29 -5.80 29.39
CA ILE A 43 -28.14 -5.01 28.17
C ILE A 43 -26.92 -4.10 28.26
N GLU A 44 -26.67 -3.50 29.41
CA GLU A 44 -25.51 -2.64 29.64
C GLU A 44 -24.19 -3.38 29.32
N ASP A 45 -23.99 -4.58 29.88
CA ASP A 45 -22.81 -5.42 29.61
C ASP A 45 -22.69 -5.79 28.13
N VAL A 46 -23.82 -6.05 27.47
CA VAL A 46 -23.85 -6.41 26.04
C VAL A 46 -23.46 -5.22 25.18
N LEU A 47 -23.98 -4.03 25.49
CA LEU A 47 -23.65 -2.80 24.79
C LEU A 47 -22.18 -2.43 24.99
N GLU A 48 -21.64 -2.64 26.19
CA GLU A 48 -20.23 -2.39 26.51
C GLU A 48 -19.30 -3.36 25.77
N LYS A 49 -19.59 -4.67 25.81
CA LYS A 49 -18.77 -5.70 25.16
C LYS A 49 -18.85 -5.64 23.63
N GLY A 50 -20.00 -5.28 23.08
CA GLY A 50 -20.22 -5.26 21.64
C GLY A 50 -20.41 -6.67 21.03
N VAL A 51 -20.17 -6.80 19.73
CA VAL A 51 -20.30 -8.04 18.97
C VAL A 51 -19.00 -8.37 18.25
N VAL A 52 -18.68 -9.66 18.19
CA VAL A 52 -17.59 -10.14 17.33
C VAL A 52 -17.95 -9.81 15.89
N VAL A 53 -17.02 -9.20 15.17
CA VAL A 53 -17.20 -8.84 13.77
C VAL A 53 -17.28 -10.11 12.92
N ASP A 54 -18.22 -10.12 11.98
CA ASP A 54 -18.48 -11.25 11.07
C ASP A 54 -17.44 -11.32 9.93
N ASP A 55 -17.50 -12.37 9.10
CA ASP A 55 -16.65 -12.51 7.90
C ASP A 55 -17.15 -11.71 6.68
N VAL A 56 -18.45 -11.33 6.68
CA VAL A 56 -19.06 -10.43 5.69
C VAL A 56 -19.21 -9.03 6.27
N TRP A 57 -18.55 -8.06 5.64
CA TRP A 57 -18.55 -6.67 6.10
C TRP A 57 -19.45 -5.81 5.24
N ASP A 58 -20.46 -5.22 5.86
CA ASP A 58 -21.37 -4.27 5.22
C ASP A 58 -20.74 -2.86 5.24
N LEU A 59 -20.10 -2.48 4.14
CA LEU A 59 -19.42 -1.20 3.96
C LEU A 59 -19.70 -0.68 2.55
N ASP A 60 -20.14 0.57 2.45
CA ASP A 60 -20.35 1.21 1.16
C ASP A 60 -19.04 1.37 0.40
N LYS A 61 -19.08 1.19 -0.93
CA LYS A 61 -17.96 1.62 -1.77
C LYS A 61 -17.72 3.12 -1.62
N LEU A 62 -16.48 3.55 -1.85
CA LEU A 62 -16.19 4.96 -2.00
C LEU A 62 -16.89 5.48 -3.26
N ASN A 63 -17.68 6.54 -3.13
CA ASN A 63 -18.31 7.18 -4.29
C ASN A 63 -17.47 8.38 -4.76
N ASN A 64 -17.63 8.80 -6.01
CA ASN A 64 -16.79 9.84 -6.61
C ASN A 64 -16.93 11.22 -5.93
N SER A 65 -18.06 11.46 -5.25
CA SER A 65 -18.34 12.71 -4.54
C SER A 65 -17.95 12.66 -3.06
N ALA A 66 -17.36 11.55 -2.60
CA ALA A 66 -16.94 11.39 -1.23
C ALA A 66 -15.77 12.32 -0.97
N LYS A 67 -15.84 13.09 0.12
CA LYS A 67 -14.81 14.07 0.45
C LYS A 67 -13.44 13.44 0.74
N GLU A 68 -13.40 12.18 1.18
CA GLU A 68 -12.14 11.43 1.38
C GLU A 68 -11.49 11.00 0.04
N SER A 69 -12.19 11.13 -1.10
CA SER A 69 -11.66 10.79 -2.42
C SER A 69 -10.56 11.75 -2.85
N VAL A 70 -9.43 11.20 -3.28
CA VAL A 70 -8.31 11.95 -3.88
C VAL A 70 -8.31 11.85 -5.41
N GLY A 71 -9.44 11.50 -6.03
CA GLY A 71 -9.56 11.34 -7.48
C GLY A 71 -9.00 10.02 -8.03
N PHE A 72 -8.60 9.10 -7.14
CA PHE A 72 -8.06 7.80 -7.53
C PHE A 72 -9.16 6.75 -7.70
N THR A 73 -9.30 6.18 -8.90
CA THR A 73 -10.48 5.41 -9.33
C THR A 73 -10.81 4.20 -8.44
N SER A 74 -9.80 3.49 -7.93
CA SER A 74 -9.97 2.25 -7.16
C SER A 74 -9.68 2.43 -5.67
N GLN A 75 -9.69 3.67 -5.18
CA GLN A 75 -9.42 4.03 -3.79
C GLN A 75 -10.33 3.26 -2.83
N LYS A 76 -9.74 2.78 -1.73
CA LYS A 76 -10.46 2.16 -0.61
C LYS A 76 -10.84 3.23 0.42
N ARG A 77 -11.88 2.97 1.21
CA ARG A 77 -12.28 3.85 2.33
C ARG A 77 -11.35 3.66 3.51
N GLU A 78 -11.07 4.74 4.24
CA GLU A 78 -10.27 4.62 5.46
C GLU A 78 -10.95 3.77 6.54
N THR A 79 -12.29 3.79 6.62
CA THR A 79 -13.05 2.97 7.58
C THR A 79 -12.85 1.47 7.39
N LEU A 80 -12.65 1.02 6.15
CA LEU A 80 -12.28 -0.37 5.87
C LEU A 80 -10.91 -0.70 6.45
N LEU A 81 -9.93 0.15 6.18
CA LEU A 81 -8.55 -0.06 6.64
C LEU A 81 -8.44 0.09 8.16
N GLU A 82 -9.23 0.96 8.77
CA GLU A 82 -9.26 1.19 10.21
C GLU A 82 -9.61 -0.11 10.94
N ARG A 83 -10.68 -0.78 10.48
CA ARG A 83 -11.11 -2.06 11.02
C ARG A 83 -10.00 -3.11 10.91
N ILE A 84 -9.37 -3.23 9.73
CA ILE A 84 -8.29 -4.19 9.48
C ILE A 84 -7.12 -3.91 10.43
N ILE A 85 -6.63 -2.66 10.45
CA ILE A 85 -5.46 -2.26 11.23
C ILE A 85 -5.72 -2.44 12.74
N LYS A 86 -6.87 -2.00 13.26
CA LYS A 86 -7.20 -2.18 14.69
C LYS A 86 -7.30 -3.67 15.08
N ALA A 87 -7.65 -4.55 14.15
CA ALA A 87 -7.77 -5.98 14.41
C ALA A 87 -6.42 -6.73 14.32
N SER A 88 -5.50 -6.28 13.44
CA SER A 88 -4.28 -7.04 13.12
C SER A 88 -2.98 -6.37 13.57
N CYS A 89 -2.99 -5.08 13.94
CA CYS A 89 -1.79 -4.31 14.28
C CYS A 89 -1.96 -3.60 15.63
N PRO A 90 -1.09 -3.89 16.63
CA PRO A 90 -1.12 -3.18 17.90
C PRO A 90 -0.76 -1.70 17.73
N GLU A 91 -1.08 -0.88 18.72
CA GLU A 91 -0.71 0.53 18.74
C GLU A 91 0.82 0.69 18.66
N GLY A 92 1.30 1.66 17.86
CA GLY A 92 2.73 1.82 17.60
C GLY A 92 3.38 0.73 16.72
N GLY A 93 2.61 -0.30 16.32
CA GLY A 93 3.03 -1.33 15.37
C GLY A 93 3.33 -0.78 13.97
N ILE A 94 3.82 -1.65 13.07
CA ILE A 94 4.15 -1.30 11.69
C ILE A 94 3.15 -1.98 10.74
N VAL A 95 2.59 -1.23 9.81
CA VAL A 95 1.73 -1.73 8.72
C VAL A 95 2.50 -1.67 7.40
N LEU A 96 2.58 -2.78 6.67
CA LEU A 96 3.17 -2.82 5.33
C LEU A 96 2.05 -2.87 4.28
N ASP A 97 2.11 -1.96 3.32
CA ASP A 97 1.29 -1.99 2.10
C ASP A 97 2.20 -1.84 0.88
N TYR A 98 2.38 -2.93 0.14
CA TYR A 98 3.22 -2.94 -1.06
C TYR A 98 2.44 -2.69 -2.36
N HIS A 99 1.18 -2.25 -2.26
CA HIS A 99 0.34 -1.76 -3.35
C HIS A 99 -0.37 -0.47 -2.90
N LEU A 100 0.42 0.52 -2.45
CA LEU A 100 -0.06 1.67 -1.69
C LEU A 100 -1.16 2.48 -2.42
N GLY A 101 -1.08 2.59 -3.74
CA GLY A 101 -2.08 3.24 -4.58
C GLY A 101 -2.32 4.69 -4.17
N SER A 102 -3.54 4.96 -3.71
CA SER A 102 -3.99 6.26 -3.18
C SER A 102 -3.47 6.60 -1.78
N GLY A 103 -2.68 5.75 -1.14
CA GLY A 103 -2.16 6.00 0.21
C GLY A 103 -3.13 5.72 1.35
N THR A 104 -4.25 5.03 1.09
CA THR A 104 -5.32 4.84 2.10
C THR A 104 -4.82 4.09 3.34
N THR A 105 -4.04 3.02 3.16
CA THR A 105 -3.49 2.25 4.29
C THR A 105 -2.54 3.10 5.13
N ALA A 106 -1.64 3.85 4.49
CA ALA A 106 -0.71 4.74 5.17
C ALA A 106 -1.44 5.88 5.91
N ALA A 107 -2.38 6.57 5.25
CA ALA A 107 -3.18 7.63 5.86
C ALA A 107 -3.94 7.13 7.10
N THR A 108 -4.58 5.96 7.00
CA THR A 108 -5.33 5.35 8.10
C THR A 108 -4.41 4.91 9.23
N ALA A 109 -3.30 4.23 8.92
CA ALA A 109 -2.31 3.81 9.91
C ALA A 109 -1.72 5.00 10.67
N HIS A 110 -1.40 6.08 9.96
CA HIS A 110 -0.88 7.33 10.51
C HIS A 110 -1.85 7.96 11.50
N LYS A 111 -3.12 8.15 11.10
CA LYS A 111 -4.19 8.71 11.95
C LYS A 111 -4.46 7.86 13.19
N LEU A 112 -4.21 6.55 13.09
CA LEU A 112 -4.29 5.62 14.21
C LEU A 112 -3.00 5.58 15.05
N ASN A 113 -1.98 6.40 14.83
CA ASN A 113 -0.70 6.32 15.58
C ASN A 113 0.03 4.97 15.38
N ARG A 114 0.02 4.43 14.17
CA ARG A 114 0.84 3.28 13.75
C ARG A 114 1.91 3.77 12.78
N ARG A 115 3.05 3.09 12.76
CA ARG A 115 4.07 3.28 11.72
C ARG A 115 3.64 2.52 10.46
N TYR A 116 4.17 2.90 9.31
CA TYR A 116 3.87 2.21 8.06
C TYR A 116 5.05 2.22 7.10
N ILE A 117 5.04 1.25 6.20
CA ILE A 117 5.88 1.18 5.02
C ILE A 117 4.92 1.04 3.83
N GLY A 118 4.97 2.01 2.92
CA GLY A 118 4.19 1.99 1.69
C GLY A 118 5.13 1.80 0.51
N VAL A 119 4.78 0.91 -0.42
CA VAL A 119 5.47 0.74 -1.70
C VAL A 119 4.47 0.93 -2.82
N GLU A 120 4.86 1.70 -3.83
CA GLU A 120 4.09 1.94 -5.04
C GLU A 120 5.07 2.10 -6.20
N GLN A 121 4.70 1.52 -7.34
CA GLN A 121 5.53 1.46 -8.54
C GLN A 121 5.16 2.57 -9.53
N MET A 122 3.94 3.09 -9.46
CA MET A 122 3.41 4.00 -10.48
C MET A 122 3.72 5.47 -10.16
N ASP A 123 3.97 6.25 -11.21
CA ASP A 123 4.39 7.66 -11.14
C ASP A 123 3.37 8.60 -10.48
N TYR A 124 2.09 8.20 -10.43
CA TYR A 124 1.05 8.97 -9.74
C TYR A 124 1.33 9.17 -8.25
N ILE A 125 2.30 8.46 -7.68
CA ILE A 125 2.70 8.59 -6.27
C ILE A 125 2.95 10.05 -5.88
N ASN A 126 3.56 10.84 -6.77
CA ASN A 126 3.90 12.24 -6.56
C ASN A 126 2.69 13.19 -6.62
N GLU A 127 1.62 12.78 -7.30
CA GLU A 127 0.42 13.60 -7.49
C GLU A 127 -0.71 13.19 -6.53
N ILE A 128 -0.70 11.94 -6.07
CA ILE A 128 -1.80 11.34 -5.30
C ILE A 128 -1.37 10.99 -3.87
N SER A 129 -0.45 10.02 -3.73
CA SER A 129 -0.11 9.44 -2.43
C SER A 129 0.68 10.41 -1.55
N VAL A 130 1.74 11.00 -2.09
CA VAL A 130 2.61 11.95 -1.37
C VAL A 130 1.81 13.19 -0.92
N PRO A 131 1.06 13.89 -1.79
CA PRO A 131 0.25 15.04 -1.37
C PRO A 131 -0.82 14.66 -0.34
N ARG A 132 -1.45 13.48 -0.48
CA ARG A 132 -2.40 13.01 0.52
C ARG A 132 -1.74 12.84 1.88
N LEU A 133 -0.59 12.17 1.96
CA LEU A 133 0.12 11.97 3.24
C LEU A 133 0.64 13.29 3.82
N GLN A 134 1.04 14.24 2.99
CA GLN A 134 1.36 15.60 3.44
C GLN A 134 0.15 16.28 4.10
N ASN A 135 -1.05 16.17 3.50
CA ASN A 135 -2.29 16.69 4.08
C ASN A 135 -2.69 15.98 5.38
N VAL A 136 -2.40 14.68 5.50
CA VAL A 136 -2.58 13.95 6.77
C VAL A 136 -1.65 14.51 7.85
N ILE A 137 -0.38 14.76 7.52
CA ILE A 137 0.60 15.31 8.46
C ILE A 137 0.28 16.76 8.83
N SER A 138 -0.13 17.61 7.88
CA SER A 138 -0.49 19.00 8.17
C SER A 138 -1.77 19.11 9.00
N GLY A 139 -2.59 18.06 9.01
CA GLY A 139 -3.91 18.07 9.63
C GLY A 139 -5.00 18.59 8.70
N ASP A 140 -4.70 18.90 7.45
CA ASP A 140 -5.68 19.37 6.47
C ASP A 140 -6.63 18.24 6.01
N ASP A 141 -6.19 16.98 6.09
CA ASP A 141 -7.05 15.83 5.85
C ASP A 141 -8.01 15.58 7.02
N GLN A 142 -9.15 16.28 6.96
CA GLN A 142 -10.26 16.19 7.91
C GLN A 142 -11.37 15.21 7.46
N GLN A 143 -11.06 14.29 6.54
CA GLN A 143 -11.99 13.30 6.00
C GLN A 143 -11.60 11.87 6.44
N GLY A 144 -12.36 10.88 5.97
CA GLY A 144 -12.17 9.49 6.40
C GLY A 144 -12.40 9.35 7.91
N ILE A 145 -11.43 8.74 8.60
CA ILE A 145 -11.53 8.48 10.05
C ILE A 145 -11.09 9.65 10.93
N SER A 146 -10.65 10.78 10.35
CA SER A 146 -10.04 11.89 11.10
C SER A 146 -10.93 12.40 12.23
N LYS A 147 -12.24 12.48 12.03
CA LYS A 147 -13.18 12.94 13.07
C LYS A 147 -13.33 11.91 14.20
N ASP A 148 -13.37 10.63 13.86
CA ASP A 148 -13.60 9.55 14.80
C ASP A 148 -12.43 9.40 15.78
N VAL A 149 -11.22 9.75 15.33
CA VAL A 149 -9.99 9.71 16.14
C VAL A 149 -9.51 11.08 16.60
N ASN A 150 -10.28 12.14 16.35
CA ASN A 150 -9.93 13.53 16.65
C ASN A 150 -8.53 13.93 16.10
N TRP A 151 -8.26 13.58 14.85
CA TRP A 151 -6.97 13.83 14.19
C TRP A 151 -6.70 15.32 13.97
N GLN A 152 -5.53 15.78 14.42
CA GLN A 152 -5.10 17.19 14.35
C GLN A 152 -3.84 17.39 13.49
N GLY A 153 -3.34 16.35 12.83
CA GLY A 153 -2.03 16.35 12.16
C GLY A 153 -0.88 15.98 13.09
N GLY A 154 0.33 16.00 12.54
CA GLY A 154 1.59 15.63 13.18
C GLY A 154 2.27 14.42 12.55
N GLY A 155 3.44 14.08 13.09
CA GLY A 155 4.29 12.99 12.58
C GLY A 155 5.06 13.37 11.32
N SER A 156 5.61 12.37 10.65
CA SER A 156 6.41 12.51 9.43
C SER A 156 6.40 11.20 8.65
N PHE A 157 6.66 11.26 7.34
CA PHE A 157 7.11 10.11 6.56
C PHE A 157 8.43 10.45 5.86
N VAL A 158 9.14 9.42 5.45
CA VAL A 158 10.32 9.53 4.58
C VAL A 158 9.92 8.96 3.23
N TYR A 159 10.22 9.69 2.16
CA TYR A 159 10.05 9.25 0.79
C TYR A 159 11.41 8.86 0.23
N CYS A 160 11.48 7.68 -0.38
CA CYS A 160 12.68 7.15 -1.01
C CYS A 160 12.30 6.51 -2.34
N GLU A 161 13.23 6.57 -3.30
CA GLU A 161 13.14 5.86 -4.57
C GLU A 161 14.31 4.86 -4.66
N LEU A 162 14.15 3.83 -5.49
CA LEU A 162 15.23 2.91 -5.80
C LEU A 162 16.21 3.59 -6.76
N ALA A 163 17.50 3.53 -6.46
CA ALA A 163 18.51 4.10 -7.35
C ALA A 163 18.64 3.24 -8.62
N ASP A 164 18.44 3.87 -9.78
CA ASP A 164 18.49 3.22 -11.08
C ASP A 164 19.88 2.66 -11.42
N LEU A 165 19.91 1.49 -12.04
CA LEU A 165 21.14 0.88 -12.58
C LEU A 165 20.93 0.45 -14.03
N ALA A 166 20.23 -0.66 -14.25
CA ALA A 166 19.85 -1.13 -15.58
C ALA A 166 18.45 -0.67 -16.00
N SER A 167 17.62 -0.21 -15.05
CA SER A 167 16.30 0.38 -15.33
C SER A 167 16.39 1.51 -16.36
N LYS A 168 17.46 2.33 -16.31
CA LYS A 168 17.74 3.37 -17.32
C LYS A 168 17.72 2.86 -18.77
N PHE A 169 18.13 1.61 -19.01
CA PHE A 169 18.06 1.02 -20.34
C PHE A 169 16.61 0.72 -20.75
N SER A 170 15.79 0.26 -19.81
CA SER A 170 14.35 0.08 -20.04
C SER A 170 13.69 1.40 -20.39
N ASP A 171 13.99 2.47 -19.66
CA ASP A 171 13.42 3.81 -19.93
C ASP A 171 13.84 4.32 -21.31
N LEU A 172 15.12 4.18 -21.67
CA LEU A 172 15.62 4.56 -22.99
C LEU A 172 14.95 3.75 -24.11
N ILE A 173 14.75 2.44 -23.91
CA ILE A 173 14.05 1.57 -24.86
C ILE A 173 12.59 1.98 -25.01
N GLU A 174 11.90 2.27 -23.91
CA GLU A 174 10.50 2.70 -23.93
C GLU A 174 10.32 4.06 -24.62
N GLN A 175 11.26 4.99 -24.41
CA GLN A 175 11.26 6.32 -25.02
C GLN A 175 11.70 6.32 -26.49
N ALA A 176 12.50 5.34 -26.92
CA ALA A 176 12.97 5.24 -28.30
C ALA A 176 11.81 5.15 -29.30
N GLN A 177 11.90 5.88 -30.40
CA GLN A 177 10.91 5.94 -31.46
C GLN A 177 11.39 5.30 -32.77
N THR A 178 12.70 5.03 -32.89
CA THR A 178 13.30 4.45 -34.09
C THR A 178 14.18 3.25 -33.77
N THR A 179 14.37 2.38 -34.76
CA THR A 179 15.28 1.23 -34.67
C THR A 179 16.71 1.68 -34.38
N GLU A 180 17.17 2.78 -34.96
CA GLU A 180 18.52 3.31 -34.72
C GLU A 180 18.75 3.65 -33.24
N GLN A 181 17.76 4.27 -32.58
CA GLN A 181 17.85 4.57 -31.15
C GLN A 181 17.91 3.29 -30.31
N LEU A 182 17.15 2.26 -30.67
CA LEU A 182 17.18 0.97 -29.99
C LEU A 182 18.53 0.26 -30.16
N ILE A 183 19.13 0.38 -31.33
CA ILE A 183 20.48 -0.12 -31.61
C ILE A 183 21.52 0.60 -30.76
N ASP A 184 21.42 1.91 -30.60
CA ASP A 184 22.35 2.67 -29.76
C ASP A 184 22.28 2.16 -28.31
N VAL A 185 21.06 1.96 -27.79
CA VAL A 185 20.85 1.36 -26.47
C VAL A 185 21.44 -0.06 -26.39
N TRP A 186 21.27 -0.89 -27.43
CA TRP A 186 21.89 -2.21 -27.49
C TRP A 186 23.43 -2.15 -27.43
N ASN A 187 24.04 -1.22 -28.16
CA ASN A 187 25.49 -1.07 -28.19
C ASN A 187 26.05 -0.67 -26.82
N ASP A 188 25.30 0.10 -26.04
CA ASP A 188 25.68 0.42 -24.66
C ASP A 188 25.43 -0.79 -23.73
N LEU A 189 24.27 -1.43 -23.84
CA LEU A 189 23.88 -2.57 -23.00
C LEU A 189 24.87 -3.73 -23.14
N LYS A 190 25.27 -4.10 -24.35
CA LYS A 190 26.16 -5.25 -24.62
C LYS A 190 27.57 -5.08 -24.06
N ASN A 191 27.99 -3.83 -23.82
CA ASN A 191 29.28 -3.50 -23.21
C ASN A 191 29.18 -3.26 -21.69
N SER A 192 27.99 -3.40 -21.11
CA SER A 192 27.72 -3.20 -19.69
C SER A 192 27.64 -4.52 -18.94
N ALA A 193 27.77 -4.47 -17.60
CA ALA A 193 27.52 -5.61 -16.72
C ALA A 193 26.01 -5.96 -16.60
N ASN A 194 25.14 -5.17 -17.22
CA ASN A 194 23.69 -5.25 -17.08
C ASN A 194 23.03 -6.13 -18.15
N LEU A 195 23.82 -6.71 -19.06
CA LEU A 195 23.33 -7.67 -20.03
C LEU A 195 23.07 -9.02 -19.36
N SER A 196 21.89 -9.59 -19.61
CA SER A 196 21.51 -10.92 -19.17
C SER A 196 22.49 -11.97 -19.70
N TYR A 197 22.99 -12.82 -18.80
CA TYR A 197 23.90 -13.93 -19.13
C TYR A 197 23.34 -14.94 -20.15
N LYS A 198 22.03 -14.89 -20.42
CA LYS A 198 21.34 -15.73 -21.40
C LYS A 198 21.48 -15.22 -22.84
N VAL A 199 21.99 -14.00 -23.01
CA VAL A 199 22.10 -13.36 -24.32
C VAL A 199 23.54 -13.44 -24.78
N ASP A 200 23.74 -13.93 -25.99
CA ASP A 200 25.02 -13.88 -26.69
C ASP A 200 25.04 -12.63 -27.59
N PRO A 201 25.88 -11.62 -27.28
CA PRO A 201 25.98 -10.41 -28.10
C PRO A 201 26.38 -10.67 -29.54
N ALA A 202 27.27 -11.64 -29.77
CA ALA A 202 27.76 -11.94 -31.11
C ALA A 202 26.62 -12.54 -31.95
N LEU A 203 25.84 -13.45 -31.37
CA LEU A 203 24.68 -14.04 -32.03
C LEU A 203 23.62 -12.98 -32.38
N PHE A 204 23.37 -12.01 -31.48
CA PHE A 204 22.46 -10.92 -31.80
C PHE A 204 22.99 -10.04 -32.94
N ASP A 205 24.27 -9.64 -32.87
CA ASP A 205 24.88 -8.78 -33.90
C ASP A 205 24.90 -9.48 -35.28
N GLU A 206 25.08 -10.80 -35.33
CA GLU A 206 24.96 -11.62 -36.56
C GLU A 206 23.54 -11.64 -37.15
N ASN A 207 22.51 -11.56 -36.30
CA ASN A 207 21.10 -11.63 -36.69
C ASN A 207 20.40 -10.26 -36.70
N ARG A 208 21.17 -9.17 -36.71
CA ARG A 208 20.67 -7.80 -36.58
C ARG A 208 19.66 -7.39 -37.65
N GLU A 209 19.81 -7.89 -38.88
CA GLU A 209 18.83 -7.64 -39.96
C GLU A 209 17.45 -8.21 -39.63
N ALA A 210 17.39 -9.39 -38.98
CA ALA A 210 16.14 -9.98 -38.56
C ALA A 210 15.49 -9.16 -37.43
N PHE A 211 16.29 -8.59 -36.53
CA PHE A 211 15.81 -7.65 -35.50
C PHE A 211 15.24 -6.37 -36.11
N ASN A 212 15.97 -5.75 -37.06
CA ASN A 212 15.54 -4.51 -37.71
C ASN A 212 14.22 -4.67 -38.50
N ALA A 213 13.91 -5.89 -38.93
CA ALA A 213 12.67 -6.22 -39.65
C ALA A 213 11.44 -6.37 -38.74
N LEU A 214 11.62 -6.45 -37.41
CA LEU A 214 10.52 -6.51 -36.45
C LEU A 214 9.83 -5.15 -36.29
N GLU A 215 8.57 -5.18 -35.87
CA GLU A 215 7.87 -3.97 -35.43
C GLU A 215 8.56 -3.34 -34.22
N ILE A 216 8.53 -2.01 -34.11
CA ILE A 216 9.23 -1.27 -33.04
C ILE A 216 8.82 -1.77 -31.64
N SER A 217 7.56 -2.16 -31.44
CA SER A 217 7.06 -2.69 -30.16
C SER A 217 7.67 -4.05 -29.81
N GLU A 218 7.91 -4.90 -30.81
CA GLU A 218 8.58 -6.19 -30.63
C GLU A 218 10.07 -6.02 -30.40
N GLN A 219 10.71 -5.08 -31.11
CA GLN A 219 12.11 -4.71 -30.88
C GLN A 219 12.33 -4.25 -29.43
N LYS A 220 11.47 -3.34 -28.93
CA LYS A 220 11.51 -2.88 -27.54
C LYS A 220 11.37 -4.03 -26.55
N LYS A 221 10.36 -4.88 -26.75
CA LYS A 221 10.12 -6.03 -25.87
C LYS A 221 11.33 -6.96 -25.81
N LEU A 222 11.95 -7.26 -26.96
CA LEU A 222 13.12 -8.12 -27.03
C LEU A 222 14.31 -7.52 -26.28
N LEU A 223 14.62 -6.23 -26.48
CA LEU A 223 15.73 -5.59 -25.79
C LEU A 223 15.50 -5.50 -24.27
N ILE A 224 14.26 -5.29 -23.81
CA ILE A 224 13.92 -5.35 -22.38
C ILE A 224 14.17 -6.76 -21.81
N GLU A 225 13.93 -7.82 -22.58
CA GLU A 225 14.25 -9.20 -22.17
C GLU A 225 15.76 -9.47 -22.07
N PHE A 226 16.59 -8.67 -22.74
CA PHE A 226 18.06 -8.79 -22.67
C PHE A 226 18.67 -8.12 -21.44
N ILE A 227 17.92 -7.26 -20.74
CA ILE A 227 18.38 -6.65 -19.50
C ILE A 227 18.39 -7.70 -18.38
N ASP A 228 19.48 -7.77 -17.61
CA ASP A 228 19.50 -8.55 -16.37
C ASP A 228 18.58 -7.88 -15.33
N LYS A 229 17.44 -8.53 -15.09
CA LYS A 229 16.41 -8.04 -14.17
C LYS A 229 16.87 -7.97 -12.71
N ASN A 230 17.95 -8.67 -12.35
CA ASN A 230 18.56 -8.58 -11.02
C ASN A 230 19.43 -7.33 -10.85
N GLN A 231 19.73 -6.63 -11.94
CA GLN A 231 20.57 -5.43 -11.96
C GLN A 231 19.76 -4.17 -12.33
N LEU A 232 18.43 -4.20 -12.19
CA LEU A 232 17.60 -3.02 -12.49
C LEU A 232 17.94 -1.84 -11.59
N TYR A 233 18.22 -2.10 -10.32
CA TYR A 233 18.53 -1.09 -9.31
C TYR A 233 19.85 -1.40 -8.63
N VAL A 234 20.50 -0.36 -8.11
CA VAL A 234 21.78 -0.48 -7.42
C VAL A 234 21.62 -1.33 -6.15
N ASN A 235 22.39 -2.40 -6.05
CA ASN A 235 22.45 -3.21 -4.84
C ASN A 235 23.09 -2.43 -3.70
N TYR A 236 22.55 -2.55 -2.48
CA TYR A 236 23.12 -1.87 -1.31
C TYR A 236 24.60 -2.24 -1.06
N SER A 237 25.01 -3.46 -1.37
CA SER A 237 26.42 -3.90 -1.29
C SER A 237 27.36 -3.15 -2.22
N GLU A 238 26.83 -2.50 -3.26
CA GLU A 238 27.56 -1.77 -4.30
C GLU A 238 27.34 -0.25 -4.19
N ILE A 239 26.73 0.22 -3.10
CA ILE A 239 26.40 1.64 -2.90
C ILE A 239 27.64 2.55 -2.85
N ASP A 240 28.80 2.01 -2.50
CA ASP A 240 30.08 2.74 -2.46
C ASP A 240 30.84 2.69 -3.81
N ASP A 241 30.33 1.97 -4.82
CA ASP A 241 30.88 2.02 -6.18
C ASP A 241 30.65 3.40 -6.80
N LYS A 242 31.75 4.02 -7.25
CA LYS A 242 31.73 5.36 -7.83
C LYS A 242 31.02 5.40 -9.17
N THR A 243 30.92 4.29 -9.89
CA THR A 243 30.21 4.24 -11.19
C THR A 243 28.70 4.37 -11.05
N ASN A 244 28.15 4.14 -9.85
CA ASN A 244 26.72 4.23 -9.57
C ASN A 244 26.29 5.66 -9.20
N GLU A 245 27.23 6.60 -9.06
CA GLU A 245 26.97 8.04 -8.84
C GLU A 245 26.06 8.38 -7.64
N ILE A 246 25.96 7.47 -6.65
CA ILE A 246 25.14 7.68 -5.45
C ILE A 246 25.74 8.80 -4.58
N SER A 247 24.90 9.74 -4.15
CA SER A 247 25.33 10.86 -3.32
C SER A 247 25.75 10.43 -1.90
N GLU A 248 26.66 11.18 -1.27
CA GLU A 248 27.06 10.90 0.12
C GLU A 248 25.90 11.01 1.12
N ASN A 249 24.90 11.86 0.81
CA ASN A 249 23.69 11.96 1.63
C ASN A 249 22.85 10.70 1.53
N ASP A 250 22.67 10.13 0.34
CA ASP A 250 21.89 8.91 0.13
C ASP A 250 22.60 7.69 0.71
N LYS A 251 23.93 7.62 0.60
CA LYS A 251 24.75 6.61 1.29
C LYS A 251 24.53 6.66 2.79
N LYS A 252 24.58 7.86 3.37
CA LYS A 252 24.38 8.05 4.81
C LYS A 252 22.97 7.66 5.25
N LEU A 253 21.94 8.04 4.49
CA LEU A 253 20.55 7.68 4.76
C LEU A 253 20.35 6.15 4.71
N ASN A 254 20.89 5.48 3.70
CA ASN A 254 20.80 4.02 3.58
C ASN A 254 21.53 3.30 4.73
N LYS A 255 22.73 3.78 5.12
CA LYS A 255 23.46 3.24 6.28
C LYS A 255 22.63 3.34 7.56
N GLN A 256 21.98 4.47 7.79
CA GLN A 256 21.06 4.66 8.91
C GLN A 256 19.84 3.72 8.83
N PHE A 257 19.28 3.52 7.64
CA PHE A 257 18.10 2.66 7.42
C PHE A 257 18.40 1.18 7.72
N TYR A 258 19.53 0.66 7.23
CA TYR A 258 19.93 -0.74 7.45
C TYR A 258 20.65 -1.00 8.79
N GLY A 259 20.84 0.03 9.61
CA GLY A 259 21.41 -0.10 10.96
C GLY A 259 22.91 -0.39 10.98
N ALA A 260 23.65 0.10 9.98
CA ALA A 260 25.11 0.00 9.91
C ALA A 260 25.82 1.14 10.65
#